data_AF-A0A2E2SZ69-F1
#
_entry.id   AF-A0A2E2SZ69-F1
#
_cell.length_a   1.000
_cell.length_b   1.000
_cell.length_c   1.000
_cell.angle_alpha   90.00
_cell.angle_beta   90.00
_cell.angle_gamma   90.00
#
_symmetry.space_group_name_H-M   'P 1'
#
loop_
_entity.id
_entity.type
_entity.pdbx_description
1 polymer ?
#
loop_
_entity_poly.entity_id
_entity_poly.type
_entity_poly.pdbx_seq_one_letter_code
_entity_poly.pdbx_strand_id
1 'polypeptide(L)'
;SDAIRAILYSDRYRLAHGAPVHIGDPASIGISDLMKPDFGDEPVVDEGDIPVFWACGVTPQMAIRNVLPDLAITHEPGLMLVTDVLAEAAEFSLQTKTA
;
A
#
# COMPACT_ATOMS: atom_id res chain seq x y z
N SER A 1 -2.58 18.86 8.64
CA SER A 1 -1.25 19.19 8.06
C SER A 1 -0.54 17.93 7.60
N ASP A 2 -0.54 16.88 8.42
CA ASP A 2 0.34 15.74 8.20
C ASP A 2 -0.11 14.80 7.08
N ALA A 3 -1.42 14.69 6.81
CA ALA A 3 -1.92 13.99 5.62
C ALA A 3 -1.31 14.53 4.31
N ILE A 4 -1.20 15.86 4.17
CA ILE A 4 -0.59 16.51 3.00
C ILE A 4 0.90 16.19 2.94
N ARG A 5 1.60 16.21 4.07
CA ARG A 5 3.03 15.85 4.13
C ARG A 5 3.26 14.39 3.77
N ALA A 6 2.44 13.48 4.29
CA ALA A 6 2.48 12.06 3.97
C ALA A 6 2.34 11.82 2.47
N ILE A 7 1.41 12.52 1.80
CA ILE A 7 1.27 12.49 0.34
C ILE A 7 2.58 12.93 -0.34
N LEU A 8 3.09 14.11 0.01
CA LEU A 8 4.26 14.70 -0.65
C LEU A 8 5.54 13.87 -0.47
N TYR A 9 5.66 13.17 0.67
CA TYR A 9 6.79 12.28 0.92
C TYR A 9 6.63 10.94 0.20
N SER A 10 5.46 10.32 0.28
CA SER A 10 5.22 9.00 -0.31
C SER A 10 5.21 9.00 -1.84
N ASP A 11 4.76 10.08 -2.50
CA ASP A 11 4.74 10.22 -3.96
C ASP A 11 6.12 10.02 -4.63
N ARG A 12 7.20 10.29 -3.90
CA ARG A 12 8.57 10.15 -4.40
C ARG A 12 9.08 8.71 -4.43
N TYR A 13 8.38 7.78 -3.78
CA TYR A 13 8.78 6.37 -3.61
C TYR A 13 7.74 5.43 -4.21
N ARG A 14 7.73 5.30 -5.54
CA ARG A 14 6.70 4.59 -6.31
C ARG A 14 6.75 3.08 -6.13
N LEU A 15 7.92 2.51 -5.86
CA LEU A 15 8.10 1.07 -5.59
C LEU A 15 7.78 0.68 -4.15
N ALA A 16 7.66 1.66 -3.24
CA ALA A 16 7.09 1.45 -1.93
C ALA A 16 5.56 1.61 -2.00
N HIS A 17 5.02 2.69 -1.45
CA HIS A 17 3.59 2.98 -1.48
C HIS A 17 3.17 3.97 -2.58
N GLY A 18 4.07 4.85 -3.02
CA GLY A 18 3.77 5.92 -3.96
C GLY A 18 2.74 6.94 -3.42
N ALA A 19 2.12 7.69 -4.32
CA ALA A 19 0.98 8.54 -3.97
C ALA A 19 -0.20 7.68 -3.49
N PRO A 20 -0.99 8.17 -2.51
CA PRO A 20 -2.17 7.42 -2.09
C PRO A 20 -3.20 7.34 -3.20
N VAL A 21 -3.99 6.26 -3.15
CA VAL A 21 -5.10 6.03 -4.08
C VAL A 21 -6.37 6.75 -3.64
N HIS A 22 -6.48 7.09 -2.34
CA HIS A 22 -7.64 7.81 -1.78
C HIS A 22 -7.28 8.60 -0.51
N ILE A 23 -8.02 9.66 -0.25
CA ILE A 23 -7.94 10.47 0.98
C ILE A 23 -9.35 10.90 1.41
N GLY A 24 -9.62 10.82 2.72
CA GLY A 24 -10.89 11.24 3.31
C GLY A 24 -11.84 10.08 3.52
N ASP A 25 -13.10 10.24 3.10
CA ASP A 25 -14.20 9.33 3.44
C ASP A 25 -13.97 7.89 2.93
N PRO A 26 -13.78 6.89 3.82
CA PRO A 26 -13.55 5.49 3.42
C PRO A 26 -14.73 4.88 2.63
N ALA A 27 -15.96 5.35 2.87
CA ALA A 27 -17.14 4.80 2.20
C ALA A 27 -17.12 5.05 0.69
N SER A 28 -16.43 6.10 0.24
CA SER A 28 -16.25 6.42 -1.18
C SER A 28 -15.44 5.36 -1.95
N ILE A 29 -14.66 4.54 -1.25
CA ILE A 29 -13.92 3.40 -1.82
C ILE A 29 -14.46 2.04 -1.33
N GLY A 30 -15.67 2.01 -0.79
CA GLY A 30 -16.35 0.78 -0.39
C GLY A 30 -15.95 0.23 0.98
N ILE A 31 -15.20 0.99 1.78
CA ILE A 31 -14.87 0.59 3.16
C ILE A 31 -15.99 1.08 4.08
N SER A 32 -16.82 0.15 4.55
CA SER A 32 -17.98 0.47 5.40
C SER A 32 -17.62 0.67 6.88
N ASP A 33 -16.55 0.03 7.35
CA ASP A 33 -16.09 0.11 8.73
C ASP A 33 -14.56 0.08 8.76
N LEU A 34 -13.96 1.21 9.09
CA LEU A 34 -12.50 1.38 9.14
C LEU A 34 -11.87 0.56 10.28
N MET A 35 -12.63 0.28 11.33
CA MET A 35 -12.15 -0.47 12.50
C MET A 35 -12.23 -1.99 12.29
N LYS A 36 -12.68 -2.46 11.12
CA LYS A 36 -12.74 -3.87 10.78
C LYS A 36 -12.00 -4.15 9.47
N PRO A 37 -10.66 -4.10 9.48
CA PRO A 37 -9.88 -4.31 8.27
C PRO A 37 -9.95 -5.75 7.78
N ASP A 38 -9.96 -5.95 6.46
CA ASP A 38 -9.86 -7.28 5.85
C ASP A 38 -8.49 -7.95 6.12
N PHE A 39 -7.47 -7.12 6.38
CA PHE A 39 -6.08 -7.53 6.61
C PHE A 39 -5.41 -6.66 7.67
N GLY A 40 -4.65 -7.29 8.55
CA GLY A 40 -3.85 -6.61 9.58
C GLY A 40 -4.67 -6.18 10.79
N ASP A 41 -4.11 -5.25 11.55
CA ASP A 41 -4.68 -4.75 12.80
C ASP A 41 -5.55 -3.51 12.57
N GLU A 42 -6.47 -3.26 13.50
CA GLU A 42 -7.29 -2.06 13.50
C GLU A 42 -6.41 -0.80 13.57
N PRO A 43 -6.71 0.25 12.79
CA PRO A 43 -5.93 1.48 12.82
C PRO A 43 -6.19 2.26 14.11
N VAL A 44 -5.17 2.98 14.58
CA VAL A 44 -5.36 4.03 15.59
C VAL A 44 -5.87 5.27 14.86
N VAL A 45 -6.99 5.82 15.34
CA VAL A 45 -7.63 7.01 14.76
C VAL A 45 -7.96 7.98 15.88
N ASP A 46 -7.30 9.14 15.86
CA ASP A 46 -7.52 10.21 16.82
C ASP A 46 -8.45 11.30 16.26
N GLU A 47 -8.98 12.16 17.14
CA GLU A 47 -9.83 13.27 16.73
C GLU A 47 -9.07 14.22 15.79
N GLY A 48 -9.62 14.44 14.59
CA GLY A 48 -9.02 15.30 13.56
C GLY A 48 -8.12 14.58 12.56
N ASP A 49 -7.91 13.27 12.72
CA ASP A 49 -7.21 12.47 11.72
C ASP A 49 -7.98 12.39 10.40
N ILE A 50 -7.23 12.34 9.31
CA ILE A 50 -7.77 12.17 7.96
C ILE A 50 -7.28 10.83 7.44
N PRO A 51 -8.17 9.86 7.15
CA PRO A 51 -7.78 8.59 6.56
C PRO A 51 -7.12 8.80 5.20
N VAL A 52 -5.99 8.13 4.98
CA VAL A 52 -5.26 8.11 3.72
C VAL A 52 -4.98 6.66 3.34
N PHE A 53 -5.26 6.30 2.09
CA PHE A 53 -5.22 4.92 1.63
C PHE A 53 -4.20 4.76 0.52
N TRP A 54 -3.29 3.79 0.67
CA TRP A 54 -2.30 3.43 -0.34
C TRP A 54 -2.57 2.05 -0.92
N ALA A 55 -2.12 1.84 -2.16
CA ALA A 55 -2.06 0.50 -2.72
C ALA A 55 -1.13 -0.37 -1.86
N CYS A 56 -1.50 -1.64 -1.71
CA CYS A 56 -0.76 -2.60 -0.89
C CYS A 56 -0.39 -3.85 -1.70
N GLY A 57 0.77 -4.43 -1.36
CA GLY A 57 1.30 -5.67 -1.94
C GLY A 57 0.46 -6.92 -1.68
N VAL A 58 -0.67 -6.81 -0.97
CA VAL A 58 -1.67 -7.89 -0.82
C VAL A 58 -2.61 -8.01 -2.04
N THR A 59 -2.63 -7.03 -2.94
CA THR A 59 -3.47 -7.07 -4.14
C THR A 59 -3.25 -8.34 -5.00
N PRO A 60 -2.01 -8.81 -5.24
CA PRO A 60 -1.78 -10.09 -5.90
C PRO A 60 -2.35 -11.29 -5.13
N GLN A 61 -2.31 -11.28 -3.79
CA GLN A 61 -2.89 -12.36 -2.98
C GLN A 61 -4.41 -12.42 -3.16
N MET A 62 -5.07 -11.27 -3.25
CA MET A 62 -6.50 -11.19 -3.58
C MET A 62 -6.80 -11.69 -5.00
N ALA A 63 -5.98 -11.31 -5.98
CA ALA A 63 -6.13 -11.80 -7.35
C ALA A 63 -5.99 -13.33 -7.42
N ILE A 64 -5.00 -13.90 -6.73
CA ILE A 64 -4.79 -15.35 -6.64
C ILE A 64 -6.00 -16.04 -6.00
N ARG A 65 -6.52 -15.52 -4.88
CA ARG A 65 -7.71 -16.09 -4.20
C ARG A 65 -8.96 -16.07 -5.08
N ASN A 66 -9.10 -15.08 -5.95
CA ASN A 66 -10.23 -14.96 -6.85
C ASN A 66 -10.13 -15.88 -8.08
N VAL A 67 -8.91 -16.07 -8.61
CA VAL A 67 -8.69 -16.84 -9.85
C VAL A 67 -8.43 -18.33 -9.59
N LEU A 68 -8.00 -18.69 -8.39
CA LEU A 68 -7.77 -20.07 -7.95
C LEU A 68 -6.88 -20.88 -8.92
N PRO A 69 -5.62 -20.45 -9.16
CA PRO A 69 -4.70 -21.21 -10.01
C PRO A 69 -4.35 -22.57 -9.38
N ASP A 70 -3.94 -23.54 -10.22
CA ASP A 70 -3.52 -24.87 -9.77
C ASP A 70 -2.38 -24.82 -8.74
N LEU A 71 -1.51 -23.81 -8.85
CA LEU A 71 -0.41 -23.57 -7.91
C LEU A 71 -0.09 -22.07 -7.85
N ALA A 72 0.09 -21.56 -6.63
CA ALA A 72 0.67 -20.26 -6.36
C ALA A 72 1.58 -20.33 -5.13
N ILE A 73 2.72 -19.62 -5.16
CA ILE A 73 3.66 -19.52 -4.04
C ILE A 73 3.83 -18.03 -3.72
N THR A 74 3.61 -17.64 -2.47
CA THR A 74 3.73 -16.27 -1.99
C THR A 74 4.48 -16.23 -0.67
N HIS A 75 4.92 -15.04 -0.25
CA HIS A 75 5.35 -14.83 1.13
C HIS A 75 4.12 -14.72 2.06
N GLU A 76 4.33 -15.00 3.35
CA GLU A 76 3.35 -14.71 4.41
C GLU A 76 3.36 -13.21 4.71
N PRO A 77 2.21 -12.54 4.90
CA PRO A 77 2.17 -11.15 5.35
C PRO A 77 3.07 -10.91 6.58
N GLY A 78 3.92 -9.89 6.52
CA GLY A 78 4.91 -9.59 7.56
C GLY A 78 6.25 -10.35 7.43
N LEU A 79 6.34 -11.35 6.54
CA LEU A 79 7.57 -12.11 6.26
C LEU A 79 8.09 -11.85 4.84
N MET A 80 8.45 -10.60 4.57
CA MET A 80 8.91 -10.14 3.25
C MET A 80 10.32 -10.65 2.90
N LEU A 81 10.62 -10.74 1.60
CA LEU A 81 11.98 -10.98 1.12
C LEU A 81 12.83 -9.71 1.27
N VAL A 82 13.84 -9.77 2.13
CA VAL A 82 14.85 -8.71 2.24
C VAL A 82 15.91 -8.90 1.16
N THR A 83 16.26 -7.82 0.45
CA THR A 83 17.25 -7.84 -0.63
C THR A 83 18.40 -6.87 -0.34
N ASP A 84 19.50 -6.98 -1.08
CA ASP A 84 20.62 -6.03 -1.02
C ASP A 84 20.36 -4.72 -1.80
N VAL A 85 19.18 -4.57 -2.41
CA VAL A 85 18.83 -3.37 -3.18
C VAL A 85 18.35 -2.28 -2.23
N LEU A 86 19.04 -1.15 -2.24
CA LEU A 86 18.61 0.05 -1.51
C LEU A 86 17.32 0.62 -2.12
N ALA A 87 16.42 1.14 -1.29
CA ALA A 87 15.16 1.73 -1.73
C ALA A 87 15.39 2.84 -2.76
N GLU A 88 16.37 3.71 -2.54
CA GLU A 88 16.74 4.80 -3.44
C GLU A 88 17.24 4.28 -4.79
N ALA A 89 18.02 3.20 -4.79
CA ALA A 89 18.55 2.58 -6.00
C ALA A 89 17.42 1.90 -6.81
N ALA A 90 16.44 1.30 -6.13
CA ALA A 90 15.26 0.73 -6.76
C ALA A 90 14.45 1.82 -7.49
N GLU A 91 14.21 2.97 -6.84
CA GLU A 91 13.48 4.09 -7.45
C GLU A 91 14.19 4.69 -8.66
N PHE A 92 15.52 4.87 -8.59
CA PHE A 92 16.31 5.39 -9.70
C PHE A 92 16.23 4.49 -10.95
N SER A 93 16.13 3.18 -10.73
CA SER A 93 16.00 2.19 -11.80
C SER A 93 14.68 2.30 -12.58
N LEU A 94 13.62 2.90 -12.00
CA LEU A 94 12.39 3.21 -12.71
C LEU A 94 12.54 4.44 -13.61
N GLN A 95 13.13 5.51 -13.08
CA GLN A 95 13.26 6.79 -13.79
C GLN A 95 14.08 6.66 -15.08
N THR A 96 15.10 5.82 -15.06
CA THR A 96 15.98 5.52 -16.20
C THR A 96 15.35 4.63 -17.26
N LYS A 97 14.30 3.86 -16.93
CA LYS A 97 13.58 2.99 -17.89
C LYS A 97 12.46 3.70 -18.66
N THR A 98 12.05 4.88 -18.19
CA THR A 98 11.02 5.71 -18.83
C THR A 98 11.58 6.86 -19.70
N ALA A 99 12.90 6.90 -19.90
CA ALA A 99 13.61 7.88 -20.74
C ALA A 99 14.04 7.29 -22.08
#